data_AF-D5DI18-F1
#
_entry.id   AF-D5DI18-F1
#
_cell.length_a   1.000
_cell.length_b   1.000
_cell.length_c   1.000
_cell.angle_alpha   90.00
_cell.angle_beta   90.00
_cell.angle_gamma   90.00
#
_symmetry.space_group_name_H-M   'P 1'
#
loop_
_entity.id
_entity.type
_entity.pdbx_description
1 polymer ?
#
loop_
_entity_poly.entity_id
_entity_poly.type
_entity_poly.pdbx_seq_one_letter_code
_entity_poly.pdbx_strand_id
1 'polypeptide(L)'
;MNLENVLNQQIADFNVLYTKLHRFHWYVKGPQFFTLHEKFEEFYNETADYIDEYAERLLAIGGSPIATMKQFLQAATLSEDGNEQTSKRVKKW
;
A
#
# COMPACT_ATOMS: atom_id res chain seq x y z
N MET A 1 -8.07 15.19 15.61
CA MET A 1 -7.77 13.77 15.34
C MET A 1 -7.01 13.24 16.55
N ASN A 2 -7.41 12.11 17.14
CA ASN A 2 -6.65 11.48 18.23
C ASN A 2 -5.64 10.47 17.65
N LEU A 3 -4.74 9.94 18.48
CA LEU A 3 -3.69 9.01 18.04
C LEU A 3 -4.27 7.74 17.41
N GLU A 4 -5.35 7.18 17.99
CA GLU A 4 -6.01 5.98 17.46
C GLU A 4 -6.53 6.18 16.03
N ASN A 5 -7.16 7.32 15.75
CA ASN A 5 -7.66 7.64 14.41
C ASN A 5 -6.51 7.81 13.42
N VAL A 6 -5.38 8.38 13.85
CA VAL A 6 -4.20 8.53 12.99
C VAL A 6 -3.59 7.16 12.67
N LEU A 7 -3.47 6.27 13.66
CA LEU A 7 -2.95 4.91 13.43
C LEU A 7 -3.87 4.10 12.51
N ASN A 8 -5.19 4.15 12.72
CA ASN A 8 -6.14 3.50 11.81
C ASN A 8 -6.11 4.09 10.39
N GLN A 9 -5.89 5.40 10.26
CA GLN A 9 -5.69 6.03 8.95
C GLN A 9 -4.43 5.49 8.27
N GLN A 10 -3.31 5.37 8.99
CA GLN A 10 -2.08 4.79 8.44
C GLN A 10 -2.27 3.33 8.06
N ILE A 11 -2.89 2.51 8.91
CA ILE A 11 -3.20 1.11 8.57
C ILE A 11 -4.01 1.03 7.28
N ALA A 12 -5.03 1.90 7.10
CA ALA A 12 -5.81 1.96 5.87
C ALA A 12 -4.96 2.34 4.64
N ASP A 13 -4.19 3.42 4.74
CA ASP A 13 -3.38 3.95 3.64
C ASP A 13 -2.30 2.93 3.23
N PHE A 14 -1.61 2.30 4.18
CA PHE A 14 -0.60 1.30 3.89
C PHE A 14 -1.20 0.01 3.28
N ASN A 15 -2.40 -0.42 3.68
CA ASN A 15 -3.07 -1.56 3.03
C ASN A 15 -3.45 -1.26 1.56
N VAL A 16 -3.91 -0.03 1.27
CA VAL A 16 -4.18 0.39 -0.11
C VAL A 16 -2.87 0.51 -0.89
N LEU A 17 -1.82 1.06 -0.29
CA LEU A 17 -0.50 1.16 -0.91
C LEU A 17 0.11 -0.22 -1.20
N TYR A 18 0.03 -1.15 -0.26
CA TYR A 18 0.47 -2.53 -0.41
C TYR A 18 -0.14 -3.19 -1.65
N THR A 19 -1.45 -3.02 -1.83
CA THR A 19 -2.18 -3.53 -3.00
C THR A 19 -1.74 -2.83 -4.29
N LYS A 20 -1.53 -1.51 -4.27
CA LYS A 20 -1.02 -0.75 -5.43
C LYS A 20 0.40 -1.15 -5.82
N LEU A 21 1.27 -1.44 -4.84
CA LEU A 21 2.64 -1.91 -5.08
C LEU A 21 2.66 -3.30 -5.71
N HIS A 22 1.78 -4.21 -5.27
CA HIS A 22 1.57 -5.50 -5.96
C HIS A 22 1.14 -5.30 -7.41
N ARG A 23 0.21 -4.37 -7.67
CA ARG A 23 -0.16 -4.02 -9.04
C ARG A 23 1.04 -3.53 -9.85
N PHE A 24 1.88 -2.65 -9.31
CA PHE A 24 3.09 -2.22 -10.02
C PHE A 24 4.06 -3.38 -10.26
N HIS A 25 4.29 -4.23 -9.26
CA HIS A 25 5.13 -5.43 -9.37
C HIS A 25 4.65 -6.39 -10.46
N TRP A 26 3.34 -6.65 -10.56
CA TRP A 26 2.76 -7.56 -11.57
C TRP A 26 2.71 -6.95 -12.98
N TYR A 27 2.45 -5.65 -13.10
CA TYR A 27 2.15 -5.02 -14.39
C TYR A 27 3.30 -4.18 -14.97
N VAL A 28 4.44 -4.04 -14.27
CA VAL A 28 5.62 -3.34 -14.80
C VAL A 28 6.16 -4.04 -16.06
N LYS A 29 6.59 -3.23 -17.04
CA LYS A 29 7.12 -3.67 -18.34
C LYS A 29 8.19 -2.69 -18.82
N GLY A 30 9.00 -3.12 -19.78
CA GLY A 30 9.99 -2.28 -20.46
C GLY A 30 11.43 -2.52 -20.00
N PRO A 31 12.39 -1.68 -20.43
CA PRO A 31 13.82 -1.93 -20.23
C PRO A 31 14.26 -2.01 -18.76
N GLN A 32 13.47 -1.42 -17.84
CA GLN A 32 13.73 -1.40 -16.40
C GLN A 32 12.95 -2.47 -15.63
N PHE A 33 12.42 -3.49 -16.32
CA PHE A 33 11.55 -4.50 -15.72
C PHE A 33 12.17 -5.12 -14.46
N PHE A 34 13.37 -5.70 -14.54
CA PHE A 34 13.97 -6.42 -13.40
C PHE A 34 14.19 -5.52 -12.19
N THR A 35 14.81 -4.35 -12.39
CA THR A 35 15.08 -3.37 -11.34
C THR A 35 13.80 -2.91 -10.65
N LEU A 36 12.76 -2.57 -11.43
CA LEU A 36 11.52 -2.05 -10.86
C LEU A 36 10.66 -3.15 -10.23
N HIS A 37 10.63 -4.34 -10.82
CA HIS A 37 9.90 -5.49 -10.30
C HIS A 37 10.39 -5.86 -8.89
N GLU A 38 11.71 -6.00 -8.72
CA GLU A 38 12.34 -6.24 -7.41
C GLU A 38 12.11 -5.07 -6.45
N LYS A 39 12.19 -3.83 -6.92
CA LYS A 39 11.98 -2.65 -6.07
C LYS A 39 10.54 -2.52 -5.56
N PHE A 40 9.55 -2.87 -6.38
CA PHE A 40 8.15 -2.89 -5.93
C PHE A 40 7.91 -4.02 -4.92
N GLU A 41 8.65 -5.12 -5.01
CA GLU A 41 8.62 -6.18 -3.99
C GLU A 41 9.22 -5.76 -2.67
N GLU A 42 10.40 -5.14 -2.70
CA GLU A 42 11.02 -4.52 -1.51
C GLU A 42 10.02 -3.59 -0.81
N PHE A 43 9.36 -2.72 -1.58
CA PHE A 43 8.39 -1.77 -1.03
C PHE A 43 7.12 -2.43 -0.51
N TYR A 44 6.53 -3.43 -1.18
CA TYR A 44 5.32 -4.04 -0.60
C TYR A 44 5.65 -4.81 0.69
N ASN A 45 6.83 -5.38 0.81
CA ASN A 45 7.27 -6.03 2.05
C ASN A 45 7.44 -5.01 3.17
N GLU A 46 8.10 -3.87 2.89
CA GLU A 46 8.23 -2.77 3.85
C GLU A 46 6.86 -2.22 4.28
N THR A 47 5.90 -2.09 3.36
CA THR A 47 4.53 -1.68 3.74
C THR A 47 3.83 -2.71 4.63
N ALA A 48 4.10 -4.01 4.46
CA ALA A 48 3.54 -5.05 5.32
C ALA A 48 4.07 -4.93 6.76
N ASP A 49 5.37 -4.66 6.91
CA ASP A 49 5.99 -4.44 8.23
C ASP A 49 5.38 -3.22 8.94
N TYR A 50 5.17 -2.12 8.20
CA TYR A 50 4.52 -0.92 8.78
C TYR A 50 3.06 -1.15 9.16
N ILE A 51 2.30 -1.93 8.39
CA ILE A 51 0.91 -2.28 8.75
C ILE A 51 0.89 -2.99 10.10
N ASP A 52 1.78 -3.95 10.30
CA ASP A 52 1.88 -4.71 11.54
C ASP A 52 2.32 -3.81 12.71
N GLU A 53 3.38 -3.02 12.54
CA GLU A 53 3.88 -2.10 13.57
C GLU A 53 2.78 -1.12 14.05
N TYR A 54 2.02 -0.54 13.13
CA TYR A 54 0.93 0.38 13.49
C TYR A 54 -0.24 -0.33 14.15
N ALA A 55 -0.59 -1.54 13.70
CA ALA A 55 -1.64 -2.35 14.31
C ALA A 55 -1.27 -2.77 15.74
N GLU A 56 -0.05 -3.27 15.94
CA GLU A 56 0.46 -3.64 17.26
C GLU A 56 0.58 -2.42 18.17
N ARG A 57 1.04 -1.27 17.64
CA ARG A 57 1.09 -0.02 18.41
C ARG A 57 -0.30 0.42 18.87
N LEU A 58 -1.30 0.29 18.01
CA LEU A 58 -2.68 0.64 18.33
C LEU A 58 -3.25 -0.29 19.40
N LEU A 59 -2.99 -1.60 19.31
CA LEU A 59 -3.35 -2.58 20.34
C LEU A 59 -2.66 -2.26 21.67
N ALA A 60 -1.38 -1.91 21.65
CA ALA A 60 -0.58 -1.62 22.85
C ALA A 60 -1.09 -0.39 23.64
N ILE A 61 -1.78 0.55 22.98
CA ILE A 61 -2.41 1.70 23.64
C ILE A 61 -3.89 1.48 23.98
N GLY A 62 -4.41 0.26 23.76
CA GLY A 62 -5.78 -0.13 24.08
C GLY A 62 -6.81 0.17 22.97
N GLY A 63 -6.37 0.56 21.79
CA GLY A 63 -7.23 0.77 20.63
C GLY A 63 -7.49 -0.51 19.83
N SER A 64 -8.31 -0.40 18.79
CA SER A 64 -8.69 -1.51 17.91
C SER A 64 -8.32 -1.21 16.45
N PRO A 65 -7.39 -1.97 15.84
CA PRO A 65 -7.05 -1.79 14.44
C PRO A 65 -8.21 -2.21 13.54
N ILE A 66 -8.46 -1.41 12.51
CA ILE A 66 -9.29 -1.84 11.38
C ILE A 66 -8.59 -3.00 10.67
N ALA A 67 -9.36 -3.98 10.19
CA ALA A 67 -8.79 -5.25 9.72
C ALA A 67 -9.60 -5.87 8.57
N THR A 68 -10.37 -5.07 7.83
CA THR A 68 -11.15 -5.54 6.68
C THR A 68 -10.97 -4.60 5.49
N MET A 69 -10.98 -5.15 4.28
CA MET A 69 -10.84 -4.36 3.05
C MET A 69 -11.86 -3.23 2.96
N LYS A 70 -13.12 -3.49 3.37
CA LYS A 70 -14.16 -2.45 3.41
C LYS A 70 -13.79 -1.29 4.33
N GLN A 71 -13.21 -1.57 5.50
CA GLN A 71 -12.77 -0.51 6.43
C GLN A 71 -11.56 0.25 5.89
N PHE A 72 -10.60 -0.45 5.29
CA PHE A 72 -9.44 0.19 4.66
C PHE A 72 -9.89 1.16 3.58
N LEU A 73 -10.77 0.75 2.67
CA LEU A 73 -11.26 1.60 1.58
C LEU A 73 -12.13 2.77 2.07
N GLN A 74 -12.80 2.62 3.20
CA GLN A 74 -13.58 3.72 3.78
C GLN A 74 -12.69 4.76 4.47
N ALA A 75 -11.59 4.32 5.08
CA ALA A 75 -10.72 5.19 5.85
C ALA A 75 -9.59 5.79 5.02
N ALA A 76 -9.02 5.06 4.06
CA ALA A 76 -7.85 5.49 3.31
C ALA A 76 -8.05 6.83 2.58
N THR A 77 -7.00 7.64 2.59
CA THR A 77 -6.87 8.83 1.74
C THR A 77 -6.42 8.46 0.31
N LEU A 78 -5.82 7.28 0.15
CA LEU A 78 -5.44 6.72 -1.15
C LEU A 78 -6.64 6.07 -1.85
N SER A 79 -6.77 6.33 -3.16
CA SER A 79 -7.77 5.66 -3.99
C SER A 79 -7.27 4.32 -4.52
N GLU A 80 -8.17 3.33 -4.54
CA GLU A 80 -8.00 2.01 -5.16
C GLU A 80 -8.74 1.94 -6.52
N ASP A 81 -8.52 2.91 -7.40
CA ASP A 81 -9.22 2.96 -8.70
C ASP A 81 -8.50 2.21 -9.83
N GLY A 82 -7.27 1.74 -9.58
CA GLY A 82 -6.47 1.01 -10.55
C GLY A 82 -6.05 1.84 -11.78
N ASN A 83 -6.25 3.16 -11.74
CA ASN A 83 -5.98 4.07 -12.86
C ASN A 83 -4.55 4.62 -12.85
N GLU A 84 -3.66 4.05 -12.03
CA GLU A 84 -2.28 4.50 -11.95
C GLU A 84 -1.61 4.35 -13.32
N GLN A 85 -1.03 5.43 -13.82
CA GLN A 85 -0.34 5.41 -15.10
C GLN A 85 0.97 4.62 -14.95
N THR A 86 0.97 3.37 -15.39
CA THR A 86 2.23 2.70 -15.74
C THR A 86 2.83 3.44 -16.93
N SER A 87 4.15 3.67 -16.92
CA SER A 87 4.79 4.58 -17.89
C SER A 87 4.37 4.23 -19.34
N LYS A 88 3.68 5.15 -20.01
CA LYS A 88 3.21 4.99 -21.41
C LYS A 88 4.36 5.08 -22.43
N ARG A 89 5.53 4.54 -22.14
CA ARG A 89 6.70 4.61 -23.04
C ARG A 89 7.38 3.26 -23.19
N VAL A 90 6.74 2.38 -23.95
CA VAL A 90 7.48 1.58 -24.92
C VAL A 90 6.83 1.84 -26.27
N LYS A 91 7.32 2.84 -27.01
CA LYS A 91 7.14 2.83 -28.45
C LYS A 91 7.77 1.52 -28.94
N LYS A 92 6.93 0.64 -29.47
CA LYS A 92 7.34 -0.52 -30.27
C LYS A 92 8.45 -0.05 -31.22
N TRP A 93 9.60 -0.71 -31.17
CA TRP A 93 10.50 -0.76 -32.32
C TRP A 93 9.82 -1.61 -33.41
#